data_AF-A0A955NGL2-F1
#
_entry.id   AF-A0A955NGL2-F1
#
_cell.length_a   1.000
_cell.length_b   1.000
_cell.length_c   1.000
_cell.angle_alpha   90.00
_cell.angle_beta   90.00
_cell.angle_gamma   90.00
#
_symmetry.space_group_name_H-M   'P 1'
#
loop_
_entity.id
_entity.type
_entity.pdbx_description
1 polymer ?
#
loop_
_entity_poly.entity_id
_entity_poly.type
_entity_poly.pdbx_seq_one_letter_code
_entity_poly.pdbx_strand_id
1 'polypeptide(L)'
;KHERELLEEVTRLRNVCAHNRGTPEQQARSENQLVGVLGRLFAVSENYPDLKADQNFRELQDELVNTEDRIQAARRFFNGNVRELNTKVESFPSNLIANSFGFQKEEYFEISDFAVRQAPKVDLSPEGAAE
;
A
#
# COMPACT_ATOMS: atom_id res chain seq x y z
N LYS A 1 -22.83 -14.13 16.53
CA LYS A 1 -21.98 -15.21 15.90
C LYS A 1 -20.97 -14.58 14.96
N HIS A 2 -21.40 -13.62 14.12
CA HIS A 2 -20.54 -12.83 13.24
C HIS A 2 -19.47 -11.99 13.95
N GLU A 3 -19.76 -11.48 15.15
CA GLU A 3 -18.85 -10.59 15.89
C GLU A 3 -17.62 -11.35 16.40
N ARG A 4 -17.82 -12.59 16.85
CA ARG A 4 -16.74 -13.49 17.25
C ARG A 4 -15.85 -13.84 16.07
N GLU A 5 -16.45 -14.18 14.93
CA GLU A 5 -15.72 -14.49 13.69
C GLU A 5 -14.90 -13.28 13.22
N LEU A 6 -15.43 -12.07 13.37
CA LEU A 6 -14.72 -10.84 13.05
C LEU A 6 -13.50 -10.61 13.95
N LEU A 7 -13.64 -10.78 15.27
CA LEU A 7 -12.52 -10.64 16.22
C LEU A 7 -11.44 -11.73 16.03
N GLU A 8 -11.86 -12.97 15.73
CA GLU A 8 -10.95 -14.06 15.38
C GLU A 8 -10.16 -13.72 14.11
N GLU A 9 -10.82 -13.15 13.10
CA GLU A 9 -10.20 -12.74 11.84
C GLU A 9 -9.20 -11.58 12.04
N VAL A 10 -9.54 -10.57 12.85
CA VAL A 10 -8.60 -9.49 13.22
C VAL A 10 -7.37 -10.05 13.91
N THR A 11 -7.57 -10.94 14.88
CA THR A 11 -6.48 -11.55 15.64
C THR A 11 -5.57 -12.38 14.73
N ARG A 12 -6.16 -13.17 13.83
CA ARG A 12 -5.45 -13.97 12.84
C ARG A 12 -4.61 -13.09 11.92
N LEU A 13 -5.20 -12.07 11.32
CA LEU A 13 -4.50 -11.17 10.39
C LEU A 13 -3.41 -10.34 11.06
N ARG A 14 -3.63 -9.91 12.31
CA ARG A 14 -2.58 -9.27 13.11
C ARG A 14 -1.37 -10.18 13.27
N ASN A 15 -1.59 -11.45 13.60
CA ASN A 15 -0.50 -12.43 13.73
C ASN A 15 0.21 -12.67 12.39
N VAL A 16 -0.52 -12.74 11.28
CA VAL A 16 0.07 -12.85 9.94
C VAL A 16 0.97 -11.65 9.64
N CYS A 17 0.49 -10.42 9.84
CA CYS A 17 1.28 -9.22 9.58
C CYS A 17 2.54 -9.16 10.46
N ALA A 18 2.41 -9.48 11.76
CA ALA A 18 3.54 -9.44 12.69
C ALA A 18 4.68 -10.39 12.32
N HIS A 19 4.35 -11.56 11.76
CA HIS A 19 5.31 -12.59 11.35
C HIS A 19 5.67 -12.55 9.87
N ASN A 20 5.06 -11.65 9.08
CA ASN A 20 5.41 -11.52 7.68
C ASN A 20 6.81 -10.93 7.56
N ARG A 21 7.70 -11.69 6.94
CA ARG A 21 9.09 -11.31 6.59
C ARG A 21 9.34 -11.46 5.09
N GLY A 22 8.26 -11.58 4.32
CA GLY A 22 8.28 -11.72 2.87
C GLY A 22 8.70 -10.44 2.16
N THR A 23 8.58 -10.45 0.83
CA THR A 23 8.87 -9.27 0.02
C THR A 23 7.96 -8.08 0.42
N PRO A 24 8.34 -6.84 0.11
CA PRO A 24 7.50 -5.67 0.34
C PRO A 24 6.07 -5.85 -0.19
N GLU A 25 5.91 -6.46 -1.36
CA GLU A 25 4.60 -6.79 -1.93
C GLU A 25 3.80 -7.78 -1.07
N GLN A 26 4.45 -8.84 -0.55
CA GLN A 26 3.80 -9.81 0.32
C GLN A 26 3.36 -9.18 1.65
N GLN A 27 4.18 -8.29 2.21
CA GLN A 27 3.84 -7.53 3.42
C GLN A 27 2.65 -6.61 3.17
N ALA A 28 2.66 -5.87 2.05
CA ALA A 28 1.57 -5.00 1.64
C ALA A 28 0.22 -5.73 1.54
N ARG A 29 0.23 -6.93 0.94
CA ARG A 29 -0.99 -7.74 0.79
C ARG A 29 -1.60 -8.13 2.14
N SER A 30 -0.79 -8.58 3.10
CA SER A 30 -1.30 -8.94 4.43
C SER A 30 -1.80 -7.73 5.22
N GLU A 31 -1.12 -6.59 5.12
CA GLU A 31 -1.55 -5.36 5.80
C GLU A 31 -2.88 -4.86 5.25
N ASN A 32 -3.06 -4.85 3.92
CA ASN A 32 -4.32 -4.43 3.31
C ASN A 32 -5.51 -5.31 3.75
N GLN A 33 -5.28 -6.62 3.93
CA GLN A 33 -6.31 -7.50 4.48
C GLN A 33 -6.68 -7.07 5.90
N LEU A 34 -5.70 -6.83 6.76
CA LEU A 34 -5.92 -6.36 8.13
C LEU A 34 -6.71 -5.04 8.15
N VAL A 35 -6.31 -4.05 7.35
CA VAL A 35 -7.03 -2.76 7.22
C VAL A 35 -8.48 -2.97 6.82
N GLY A 36 -8.73 -3.83 5.82
CA GLY A 36 -10.10 -4.14 5.38
C GLY A 36 -10.97 -4.78 6.47
N VAL A 37 -10.38 -5.58 7.37
CA VAL A 37 -11.12 -6.19 8.50
C VAL A 37 -11.32 -5.20 9.64
N LEU A 38 -10.34 -4.35 9.94
CA LEU A 38 -10.48 -3.26 10.91
C LEU A 38 -11.59 -2.29 10.50
N GLY A 39 -11.71 -1.96 9.21
CA GLY A 39 -12.83 -1.16 8.70
C GLY A 39 -14.20 -1.79 8.99
N ARG A 40 -14.32 -3.12 8.86
CA ARG A 40 -15.54 -3.85 9.25
C ARG A 40 -15.77 -3.86 10.75
N LEU A 41 -14.70 -4.00 11.56
CA LEU A 41 -14.78 -3.92 13.02
C LEU A 41 -15.33 -2.57 13.47
N PHE A 42 -14.85 -1.48 12.88
CA PHE A 42 -15.36 -0.14 13.19
C PHE A 42 -16.81 0.05 12.74
N ALA A 43 -17.19 -0.43 11.55
CA ALA A 43 -18.57 -0.39 11.10
C ALA A 43 -19.53 -1.17 12.03
N VAL A 44 -19.08 -2.29 12.61
CA VAL A 44 -19.86 -3.03 13.60
C VAL A 44 -19.94 -2.25 14.92
N SER A 45 -18.85 -1.60 15.35
CA SER A 45 -18.80 -0.82 16.60
C SER A 45 -19.76 0.38 16.62
N GLU A 46 -20.18 0.89 15.46
CA GLU A 46 -21.22 1.92 15.36
C GLU A 46 -22.57 1.47 15.94
N ASN A 47 -22.84 0.16 15.95
CA ASN A 47 -24.05 -0.40 16.55
C ASN A 47 -23.94 -0.63 18.07
N TYR A 48 -22.78 -0.35 18.68
CA TYR A 48 -22.51 -0.53 20.11
C TYR A 48 -22.08 0.80 20.75
N PRO A 49 -23.04 1.67 21.13
CA PRO A 49 -22.76 3.01 21.65
C PRO A 49 -21.85 3.02 22.88
N ASP A 50 -21.99 2.03 23.76
CA ASP A 50 -21.17 1.89 24.96
C ASP A 50 -19.70 1.62 24.61
N LEU A 51 -19.45 0.77 23.61
CA LEU A 51 -18.09 0.49 23.12
C LEU A 51 -17.50 1.71 22.39
N LYS A 52 -18.31 2.43 21.63
CA LYS A 52 -17.91 3.67 20.96
C LYS A 52 -17.58 4.79 21.96
N ALA A 53 -18.28 4.83 23.08
CA ALA A 53 -18.04 5.80 24.15
C ALA A 53 -16.83 5.44 25.01
N ASP A 54 -16.44 4.16 25.05
CA ASP A 54 -15.27 3.69 25.78
C ASP A 54 -14.00 4.40 25.31
N GLN A 55 -13.28 4.96 26.29
CA GLN A 55 -12.09 5.78 26.02
C GLN A 55 -10.95 4.92 25.45
N ASN A 56 -10.75 3.69 25.94
CA ASN A 56 -9.67 2.82 25.47
C ASN A 56 -9.92 2.37 24.03
N PHE A 57 -11.19 2.10 23.67
CA PHE A 57 -11.56 1.74 22.31
C PHE A 57 -11.31 2.89 21.32
N ARG A 58 -11.65 4.12 21.70
CA ARG A 58 -11.37 5.31 20.87
C ARG A 58 -9.89 5.59 20.71
N GLU A 59 -9.11 5.50 21.79
CA GLU A 59 -7.65 5.64 21.71
C GLU A 59 -7.02 4.57 20.81
N LEU A 60 -7.48 3.32 20.89
CA LEU A 60 -7.04 2.26 19.99
C LEU A 60 -7.39 2.57 18.53
N GLN A 61 -8.61 3.06 18.26
CA GLN A 61 -9.02 3.46 16.91
C GLN A 61 -8.12 4.58 16.37
N ASP A 62 -7.87 5.61 17.16
CA ASP A 62 -7.02 6.75 16.77
C ASP A 62 -5.58 6.32 16.50
N GLU A 63 -4.99 5.47 17.34
CA GLU A 63 -3.64 4.93 17.14
C GLU A 63 -3.55 4.03 15.89
N LEU A 64 -4.59 3.24 15.60
CA LEU A 64 -4.65 2.44 14.38
C LEU A 64 -4.70 3.32 13.14
N VAL A 65 -5.50 4.40 13.15
CA VAL A 65 -5.55 5.37 12.05
C VAL A 65 -4.20 6.06 11.88
N ASN A 66 -3.58 6.52 12.96
CA ASN A 66 -2.26 7.16 12.92
C ASN A 66 -1.19 6.20 12.36
N THR A 67 -1.23 4.93 12.78
CA THR A 67 -0.32 3.90 12.29
C THR A 67 -0.51 3.66 10.79
N GLU A 68 -1.75 3.60 10.30
CA GLU A 68 -2.03 3.45 8.87
C GLU A 68 -1.53 4.66 8.08
N ASP A 69 -1.73 5.88 8.57
CA ASP A 69 -1.23 7.10 7.93
C ASP A 69 0.31 7.09 7.81
N ARG A 70 1.01 6.60 8.85
CA ARG A 70 2.46 6.42 8.82
C ARG A 70 2.90 5.36 7.82
N ILE A 71 2.19 4.23 7.74
CA ILE A 71 2.46 3.17 6.75
C ILE A 71 2.28 3.73 5.33
N GLN A 72 1.21 4.46 5.06
CA GLN A 72 0.96 5.09 3.77
C GLN A 72 2.02 6.13 3.42
N ALA A 73 2.45 6.95 4.40
CA ALA A 73 3.53 7.91 4.20
C ALA A 73 4.86 7.21 3.87
N ALA A 74 5.22 6.16 4.61
CA ALA A 74 6.41 5.36 4.36
C ALA A 74 6.37 4.71 2.97
N ARG A 75 5.21 4.20 2.54
CA ARG A 75 5.00 3.63 1.21
C ARG A 75 5.22 4.66 0.10
N ARG A 76 4.64 5.87 0.23
CA ARG A 76 4.86 6.97 -0.72
C ARG A 76 6.33 7.35 -0.81
N PHE A 77 7.01 7.45 0.33
CA PHE A 77 8.43 7.77 0.41
C PHE A 77 9.29 6.70 -0.28
N PHE A 78 9.06 5.42 0.03
CA PHE A 78 9.75 4.29 -0.61
C PHE A 78 9.55 4.32 -2.13
N ASN A 79 8.31 4.45 -2.60
CA ASN A 79 8.02 4.50 -4.03
C ASN A 79 8.64 5.72 -4.72
N GLY A 80 8.72 6.86 -4.04
CA GLY A 80 9.44 8.03 -4.53
C GLY A 80 10.92 7.74 -4.77
N ASN A 81 11.58 7.11 -3.80
CA ASN A 81 13.00 6.74 -3.91
C ASN A 81 13.24 5.69 -5.00
N VAL A 82 12.39 4.66 -5.07
CA VAL A 82 12.46 3.63 -6.13
C VAL A 82 12.27 4.27 -7.51
N ARG A 83 11.35 5.23 -7.64
CA ARG A 83 11.17 5.96 -8.90
C ARG A 83 12.43 6.71 -9.30
N GLU A 84 13.03 7.44 -8.37
CA GLU A 84 14.25 8.20 -8.65
C GLU A 84 15.41 7.27 -9.03
N LEU A 85 15.56 6.15 -8.31
CA LEU A 85 16.56 5.13 -8.63
C LEU A 85 16.34 4.57 -10.04
N ASN A 86 15.14 4.08 -10.32
CA ASN A 86 14.81 3.47 -11.62
C ASN A 86 15.01 4.48 -12.76
N THR A 87 14.62 5.75 -12.56
CA THR A 87 14.86 6.82 -13.53
C THR A 87 16.35 7.01 -13.80
N LYS A 88 17.20 7.02 -12.77
CA LYS A 88 18.66 7.14 -12.93
C LYS A 88 19.28 5.92 -13.61
N VAL A 89 18.81 4.71 -13.28
CA VAL A 89 19.27 3.47 -13.92
C VAL A 89 18.97 3.46 -15.41
N GLU A 90 17.86 4.07 -15.86
CA GLU A 90 17.47 4.10 -17.27
C GLU A 90 17.97 5.32 -18.05
N SER A 91 18.20 6.45 -17.38
CA SER A 91 18.51 7.72 -18.04
C SER A 91 19.99 7.82 -18.41
N PHE A 92 20.29 8.40 -19.56
CA PHE A 92 21.65 8.81 -19.91
C PHE A 92 22.03 10.11 -19.16
N PRO A 93 23.27 10.25 -18.65
CA PRO A 93 24.39 9.29 -18.73
C PRO A 93 24.47 8.29 -17.57
N SER A 94 23.59 8.39 -16.57
CA SER A 94 23.66 7.58 -15.34
C SER A 94 23.52 6.07 -15.59
N ASN A 95 22.83 5.65 -16.65
CA ASN A 95 22.71 4.26 -17.07
C ASN A 95 24.06 3.58 -17.40
N LEU A 96 25.07 4.34 -17.86
CA LEU A 96 26.41 3.80 -18.12
C LEU A 96 27.12 3.39 -16.84
N ILE A 97 27.00 4.23 -15.81
CA ILE A 97 27.51 3.95 -14.46
C ILE A 97 26.68 2.81 -13.84
N ALA A 98 25.36 2.84 -13.99
CA ALA A 98 24.48 1.80 -13.48
C ALA A 98 24.87 0.41 -14.01
N ASN A 99 25.06 0.28 -15.32
CA ASN A 99 25.49 -0.96 -15.96
C ASN A 99 26.90 -1.41 -15.52
N SER A 100 27.83 -0.45 -15.36
CA SER A 100 29.22 -0.74 -15.00
C SER A 100 29.39 -1.17 -13.54
N PHE A 101 28.54 -0.68 -12.64
CA PHE A 101 28.59 -0.96 -11.20
C PHE A 101 27.46 -1.89 -10.71
N GLY A 102 26.61 -2.39 -11.61
CA GLY A 102 25.57 -3.37 -11.32
C GLY A 102 24.33 -2.83 -10.60
N PHE A 103 24.05 -1.53 -10.71
CA PHE A 103 22.81 -0.96 -10.18
C PHE A 103 21.62 -1.42 -11.02
N GLN A 104 20.64 -2.05 -10.37
CA GLN A 104 19.44 -2.57 -11.00
C GLN A 104 18.21 -1.77 -10.56
N LYS A 105 17.11 -1.96 -11.29
CA LYS A 105 15.82 -1.42 -10.88
C LYS A 105 15.33 -2.13 -9.64
N GLU A 106 14.69 -1.36 -8.78
CA GLU A 106 13.97 -1.88 -7.63
C GLU A 106 12.48 -1.92 -7.93
N GLU A 107 11.78 -2.86 -7.28
CA GLU A 107 10.34 -2.98 -7.37
C GLU A 107 9.66 -1.93 -6.48
N TYR A 108 8.57 -1.35 -6.96
CA TYR A 108 7.75 -0.46 -6.15
C TYR A 108 7.00 -1.24 -5.06
N PHE A 109 6.82 -0.60 -3.92
CA PHE A 109 5.86 -1.03 -2.90
C PHE A 109 4.46 -0.62 -3.37
N GLU A 110 3.92 -1.40 -4.31
CA GLU A 110 2.63 -1.14 -4.90
C GLU A 110 1.56 -2.14 -4.47
N ILE A 111 0.36 -1.62 -4.33
CA ILE A 111 -0.87 -2.40 -4.23
C ILE A 111 -1.12 -2.92 -5.65
N SER A 112 -1.46 -4.19 -5.79
CA SER A 112 -1.72 -4.86 -7.06
C SER A 112 -2.99 -4.32 -7.73
N ASP A 113 -2.99 -3.06 -8.16
CA ASP A 113 -3.99 -2.51 -9.05
C ASP A 113 -3.31 -2.16 -10.37
N PHE A 114 -3.30 -3.16 -11.26
CA PHE A 114 -2.73 -3.09 -12.60
C PHE A 114 -3.28 -1.91 -13.43
N ALA A 115 -4.43 -1.35 -13.02
CA ALA A 115 -5.09 -0.23 -13.68
C ALA A 115 -4.31 1.10 -13.57
N VAL A 116 -3.52 1.31 -12.51
CA VAL A 116 -2.78 2.58 -12.31
C VAL A 116 -1.45 2.59 -13.09
N ARG A 117 -0.95 1.41 -13.50
CA ARG A 117 0.32 1.26 -14.21
C ARG A 117 0.26 1.49 -15.71
N GLN A 118 -0.94 1.57 -16.31
CA GLN A 118 -1.02 1.86 -17.73
C GLN A 118 -0.79 3.36 -17.95
N ALA A 119 0.43 3.69 -18.39
CA ALA A 119 0.69 4.99 -18.99
C ALA A 119 -0.34 5.21 -20.11
N PRO A 120 -0.99 6.38 -20.18
CA PRO A 120 -1.90 6.68 -21.27
C PRO A 120 -1.14 6.54 -22.58
N LYS A 121 -1.64 5.70 -23.49
CA LYS A 121 -1.12 5.62 -24.85
C LYS A 121 -1.47 6.94 -25.54
N VAL A 122 -0.51 7.86 -25.55
CA VAL A 122 -0.62 9.08 -26.34
C VAL A 122 -0.30 8.68 -27.78
N ASP A 123 -1.35 8.51 -28.57
CA ASP A 123 -1.22 8.45 -30.03
C ASP A 123 -1.06 9.88 -30.55
N LEU A 124 0.14 10.20 -31.06
CA LEU A 124 0.45 11.49 -31.68
C LEU A 124 0.28 11.43 -33.21
N SER A 125 -0.56 10.53 -33.72
CA SER A 125 -0.93 10.54 -35.13
C SER A 125 -1.63 11.87 -35.46
N PRO A 126 -1.11 12.67 -36.40
CA PRO A 126 -1.78 13.90 -36.82
C PRO A 126 -3.05 13.54 -37.59
N GLU A 127 -4.18 13.59 -36.89
CA GLU A 127 -5.49 13.46 -37.49
C GLU A 127 -5.81 14.76 -38.25
N GLY A 128 -5.41 14.81 -39.53
CA GLY A 128 -5.78 15.92 -40.41
C GLY A 128 -4.68 16.36 -41.39
N ALA A 129 -4.38 15.52 -42.38
CA ALA A 129 -3.92 15.99 -43.68
C ALA A 129 -4.78 15.33 -44.75
N ALA A 130 -6.02 15.80 -44.85
CA ALA A 130 -6.85 15.59 -46.03
C ALA A 130 -6.52 16.71 -47.03
N GLU A 131 -5.90 16.33 -48.15
CA GLU A 131 -6.13 16.93 -49.46
C GLU A 131 -6.02 15.83 -50.52
#